data_AF-A0A350IVD7-F1
#
_entry.id   AF-A0A350IVD7-F1
#
_cell.length_a   1.000
_cell.length_b   1.000
_cell.length_c   1.000
_cell.angle_alpha   90.00
_cell.angle_beta   90.00
_cell.angle_gamma   90.00
#
_symmetry.space_group_name_H-M   'P 1'
#
loop_
_entity.id
_entity.type
_entity.pdbx_description
1 polymer ?
#
loop_
_entity_poly.entity_id
_entity_poly.type
_entity_poly.pdbx_seq_one_letter_code
_entity_poly.pdbx_strand_id
1 'polypeptide(L)'
;MASQDAPPAASPRADVIASLRQILADGLRFVRAEMGLARAEGSAAAKRAALAAGLLAAAAVGLLLSAVLLLGAAAEAIGGALHHPWLGWLIMAGLLLVIVGVLGGLGYRMVRRTIAEGRRVGATVKEDLEWVRELLKPNANGS
;
A
#
# COMPACT_ATOMS: atom_id res chain seq x y z
N MET A 1 24.27 -62.63 -36.45
CA MET A 1 23.66 -62.45 -35.10
C MET A 1 23.77 -60.96 -34.76
N ALA A 2 22.76 -60.17 -35.09
CA ALA A 2 22.52 -58.81 -34.56
C ALA A 2 21.22 -58.31 -35.21
N SER A 3 20.09 -58.75 -34.66
CA SER A 3 18.76 -58.20 -34.93
C SER A 3 18.80 -56.73 -34.52
N GLN A 4 18.66 -55.83 -35.48
CA GLN A 4 18.50 -54.41 -35.23
C GLN A 4 17.03 -54.20 -34.85
N ASP A 5 16.74 -54.17 -33.55
CA ASP A 5 15.42 -53.84 -33.02
C ASP A 5 15.14 -52.35 -33.30
N ALA A 6 14.42 -52.10 -34.40
CA ALA A 6 13.90 -50.79 -34.73
C ALA A 6 12.87 -50.35 -33.66
N PRO A 7 12.99 -49.13 -33.10
CA PRO A 7 11.98 -48.64 -32.18
C PRO A 7 10.63 -48.53 -32.89
N PRO A 8 9.51 -48.86 -32.22
CA PRO A 8 8.18 -48.81 -32.82
C PRO A 8 7.88 -47.37 -33.29
N ALA A 9 7.53 -47.22 -34.58
CA ALA A 9 7.17 -45.94 -35.17
C ALA A 9 5.89 -45.41 -34.52
N ALA A 10 6.03 -44.49 -33.56
CA ALA A 10 4.89 -43.77 -33.00
C ALA A 10 4.25 -42.89 -34.09
N SER A 11 2.92 -42.94 -34.21
CA SER A 11 2.18 -42.19 -35.24
C SER A 11 2.40 -40.67 -35.08
N PRO A 12 2.61 -39.87 -36.16
CA PRO A 12 2.93 -38.44 -36.09
C PRO A 12 1.99 -37.57 -35.23
N ARG A 13 0.71 -37.96 -35.09
CA ARG A 13 -0.24 -37.29 -34.19
C ARG A 13 0.08 -37.49 -32.70
N ALA A 14 0.62 -38.65 -32.31
CA ALA A 14 1.00 -38.92 -30.93
C ALA A 14 2.14 -37.98 -30.48
N ASP A 15 3.04 -37.64 -31.41
CA ASP A 15 4.20 -36.78 -31.17
C ASP A 15 3.80 -35.29 -31.00
N VAL A 16 2.82 -34.82 -31.78
CA VAL A 16 2.23 -33.47 -31.62
C VAL A 16 1.49 -33.34 -30.28
N ILE A 17 0.74 -34.37 -29.89
CA ILE A 17 0.04 -34.40 -28.59
C ILE A 17 1.06 -34.43 -27.44
N ALA A 18 2.15 -35.17 -27.58
CA ALA A 18 3.23 -35.21 -26.59
C ALA A 18 3.91 -33.82 -26.45
N SER A 19 4.22 -33.16 -27.55
CA SER A 19 4.84 -31.82 -27.57
C SER A 19 3.95 -30.76 -26.92
N LEU A 20 2.64 -30.75 -27.23
CA LEU A 20 1.70 -29.82 -26.61
C LEU A 20 1.58 -30.04 -25.09
N ARG A 21 1.52 -31.31 -24.65
CA ARG A 21 1.51 -31.65 -23.22
C ARG A 21 2.78 -31.18 -22.53
N GLN A 22 3.93 -31.28 -23.19
CA GLN A 22 5.21 -30.82 -22.65
C GLN A 22 5.25 -29.29 -22.52
N ILE A 23 4.81 -28.54 -23.54
CA ILE A 23 4.73 -27.07 -23.49
C ILE A 23 3.78 -26.60 -22.38
N LEU A 24 2.62 -27.25 -22.22
CA LEU A 24 1.67 -26.94 -21.15
C LEU A 24 2.25 -27.25 -19.77
N ALA A 25 2.95 -28.38 -19.61
CA ALA A 25 3.62 -28.76 -18.37
C ALA A 25 4.73 -27.75 -18.01
N ASP A 26 5.50 -27.28 -18.99
CA ASP A 26 6.55 -26.30 -18.79
C ASP A 26 6.01 -24.90 -18.44
N GLY A 27 4.93 -24.48 -19.10
CA GLY A 27 4.24 -23.24 -18.74
C GLY A 27 3.70 -23.26 -17.31
N LEU A 28 3.11 -24.37 -16.88
CA LEU A 28 2.66 -24.56 -15.49
C LEU A 28 3.81 -24.53 -14.48
N ARG A 29 4.96 -25.11 -14.84
CA ARG A 29 6.17 -25.05 -14.01
C ARG A 29 6.70 -23.61 -13.86
N PHE A 30 6.70 -22.84 -14.94
CA PHE A 30 7.12 -21.42 -14.92
C PHE A 30 6.21 -20.58 -14.03
N VAL A 31 4.88 -20.68 -14.19
CA VAL A 31 3.91 -19.96 -13.35
C VAL A 31 4.09 -20.30 -11.87
N ARG A 32 4.32 -21.57 -11.55
CA ARG A 32 4.53 -22.00 -10.17
C ARG A 32 5.85 -21.50 -9.58
N ALA A 33 6.89 -21.39 -10.40
CA ALA A 33 8.16 -20.79 -10.01
C ALA A 33 8.03 -19.28 -9.76
N GLU A 34 7.35 -18.55 -10.66
CA GLU A 34 7.10 -17.11 -10.55
C GLU A 34 6.27 -16.79 -9.29
N MET A 35 5.22 -17.59 -9.03
CA MET A 35 4.44 -17.48 -7.79
C MET A 35 5.29 -17.75 -6.54
N GLY A 36 6.21 -18.72 -6.60
CA GLY A 36 7.13 -19.03 -5.51
C GLY A 36 8.05 -17.84 -5.21
N LEU A 37 8.63 -17.25 -6.25
CA LEU A 37 9.51 -16.09 -6.13
C LEU A 37 8.74 -14.85 -5.65
N ALA A 38 7.60 -14.53 -6.27
CA ALA A 38 6.75 -13.41 -5.89
C ALA A 38 6.27 -13.55 -4.43
N ARG A 39 5.98 -14.77 -3.97
CA ARG A 39 5.62 -15.03 -2.57
C ARG A 39 6.81 -14.84 -1.63
N ALA A 40 8.00 -15.33 -2.00
CA ALA A 40 9.20 -15.19 -1.20
C ALA A 40 9.62 -13.71 -1.09
N GLU A 41 9.74 -13.01 -2.21
CA GLU A 41 10.09 -11.60 -2.28
C GLU A 41 9.00 -10.73 -1.65
N GLY A 42 7.73 -11.00 -1.92
CA GLY A 42 6.60 -10.33 -1.30
C GLY A 42 6.61 -10.46 0.23
N SER A 43 6.94 -11.65 0.75
CA SER A 43 7.05 -11.85 2.20
C SER A 43 8.24 -11.10 2.82
N ALA A 44 9.38 -11.02 2.12
CA ALA A 44 10.54 -10.26 2.56
C ALA A 44 10.28 -8.75 2.52
N ALA A 45 9.65 -8.26 1.46
CA ALA A 45 9.22 -6.87 1.31
C ALA A 45 8.21 -6.50 2.40
N ALA A 46 7.20 -7.34 2.65
CA ALA A 46 6.22 -7.12 3.71
C ALA A 46 6.86 -7.04 5.10
N LYS A 47 7.82 -7.91 5.42
CA LYS A 47 8.57 -7.86 6.68
C LYS A 47 9.37 -6.56 6.83
N ARG A 48 10.09 -6.14 5.79
CA ARG A 48 10.85 -4.88 5.79
C ARG A 48 9.93 -3.67 5.96
N ALA A 49 8.81 -3.65 5.25
CA ALA A 49 7.80 -2.61 5.39
C ALA A 49 7.19 -2.58 6.79
N ALA A 50 6.88 -3.74 7.38
CA ALA A 50 6.37 -3.84 8.75
C ALA A 50 7.37 -3.34 9.78
N LEU A 51 8.66 -3.69 9.64
CA LEU A 51 9.72 -3.17 10.50
C LEU A 51 9.89 -1.66 10.36
N ALA A 52 9.91 -1.15 9.13
CA ALA A 52 10.01 0.29 8.87
C ALA A 52 8.81 1.05 9.46
N ALA A 53 7.60 0.54 9.27
CA ALA A 53 6.39 1.11 9.85
C ALA A 53 6.43 1.06 11.39
N GLY A 54 6.90 -0.04 11.98
CA GLY A 54 7.08 -0.17 13.42
C GLY A 54 8.12 0.82 13.99
N LEU A 55 9.26 0.98 13.32
CA LEU A 55 10.29 1.96 13.67
C LEU A 55 9.78 3.40 13.56
N LEU A 56 9.07 3.73 12.48
CA LEU A 56 8.46 5.06 12.33
C LEU A 56 7.39 5.33 13.39
N ALA A 57 6.57 4.35 13.73
CA ALA A 57 5.59 4.47 14.81
C ALA A 57 6.28 4.69 16.16
N ALA A 58 7.32 3.91 16.48
CA ALA A 58 8.10 4.08 17.70
C ALA A 58 8.79 5.46 17.76
N ALA A 59 9.38 5.92 16.64
CA ALA A 59 9.98 7.24 16.54
C ALA A 59 8.93 8.36 16.73
N ALA A 60 7.73 8.21 16.16
CA ALA A 60 6.64 9.17 16.34
C ALA A 60 6.21 9.27 17.82
N VAL A 61 6.08 8.13 18.51
CA VAL A 61 5.79 8.10 19.96
C VAL A 61 6.94 8.73 20.75
N GLY A 62 8.18 8.37 20.45
CA GLY A 62 9.37 8.94 21.10
C GLY A 62 9.46 10.45 20.93
N LEU A 63 9.16 10.96 19.73
CA LEU A 63 9.12 12.39 19.44
C LEU A 63 8.00 13.08 20.21
N LEU A 64 6.82 12.47 20.32
CA LEU A 64 5.71 12.99 21.10
C LEU A 64 6.06 13.11 22.59
N LEU A 65 6.64 12.06 23.17
CA LEU A 65 7.09 12.06 24.57
C LEU A 65 8.17 13.12 24.81
N SER A 66 9.17 13.19 23.91
CA SER A 66 10.25 14.17 23.98
C SER A 66 9.71 15.60 23.87
N ALA A 67 8.73 15.85 22.99
CA ALA A 67 8.09 17.15 22.86
C ALA A 67 7.39 17.56 24.16
N VAL A 68 6.63 16.66 24.81
CA VAL A 68 5.98 16.95 26.10
C VAL A 68 7.02 17.37 27.16
N LEU A 69 8.14 16.64 27.27
CA LEU A 69 9.20 16.98 28.21
C LEU A 69 9.87 18.31 27.89
N LEU A 70 10.17 18.59 26.62
CA LEU A 70 10.78 19.84 26.18
C LEU A 70 9.86 21.04 26.39
N LEU A 71 8.56 20.90 26.12
CA LEU A 71 7.57 21.94 26.38
C LEU A 71 7.47 22.26 27.87
N GLY A 72 7.42 21.23 28.72
CA GLY A 72 7.41 21.40 30.17
C GLY A 72 8.68 22.07 30.69
N ALA A 73 9.86 21.62 30.22
CA ALA A 73 11.13 22.24 30.57
C ALA A 73 11.22 23.70 30.12
N ALA A 74 10.72 24.03 28.93
CA ALA A 74 10.70 25.39 28.44
C ALA A 74 9.70 26.28 29.21
N ALA A 75 8.53 25.74 29.58
CA ALA A 75 7.57 26.42 30.44
C ALA A 75 8.17 26.73 31.83
N GLU A 76 8.84 25.76 32.45
CA GLU A 76 9.55 25.94 33.73
C GLU A 76 10.70 26.95 33.61
N ALA A 77 11.49 26.89 32.53
CA ALA A 77 12.58 27.86 32.31
C ALA A 77 12.05 29.30 32.19
N ILE A 78 10.96 29.51 31.46
CA ILE A 78 10.31 30.82 31.33
C ILE A 78 9.69 31.25 32.67
N GLY A 79 8.95 30.37 33.32
CA GLY A 79 8.31 30.65 34.60
C GLY A 79 9.32 31.01 35.70
N GLY A 80 10.45 30.30 35.74
CA GLY A 80 11.58 30.59 36.62
C GLY A 80 12.23 31.93 36.30
N ALA A 81 12.50 32.23 35.02
CA ALA A 81 13.08 33.52 34.61
C ALA A 81 12.19 34.72 34.96
N LEU A 82 10.87 34.53 34.94
CA LEU A 82 9.89 35.57 35.26
C LEU A 82 9.49 35.61 36.75
N HIS A 83 10.06 34.74 37.60
CA HIS A 83 9.65 34.53 39.00
C HIS A 83 8.15 34.22 39.19
N HIS A 84 7.48 33.81 38.12
CA HIS A 84 6.05 33.51 38.07
C HIS A 84 5.86 32.19 37.33
N PRO A 85 5.95 31.04 38.03
CA PRO A 85 5.93 29.71 37.41
C PRO A 85 4.70 29.50 36.51
N TRP A 86 3.53 29.95 36.96
CA TRP A 86 2.27 29.82 36.23
C TRP A 86 2.28 30.56 34.87
N LEU A 87 3.05 31.64 34.74
CA LEU A 87 3.09 32.46 33.53
C LEU A 87 3.83 31.74 32.39
N GLY A 88 4.89 30.99 32.72
CA GLY A 88 5.64 30.21 31.73
C GLY A 88 4.79 29.12 31.07
N TRP A 89 4.00 28.41 31.88
CA TRP A 89 3.02 27.42 31.39
C TRP A 89 1.93 28.08 30.52
N LEU A 90 1.42 29.25 30.91
CA LEU A 90 0.40 29.97 30.15
C LEU A 90 0.91 30.46 28.78
N ILE A 91 2.14 30.99 28.75
CA ILE A 91 2.79 31.47 27.51
C ILE A 91 3.01 30.31 26.54
N MET A 92 3.57 29.19 27.03
CA MET A 92 3.80 28.01 26.19
C MET A 92 2.50 27.40 25.69
N ALA A 93 1.46 27.34 26.53
CA ALA A 93 0.14 26.89 26.11
C ALA A 93 -0.46 27.78 25.02
N GLY A 94 -0.35 29.11 25.16
CA GLY A 94 -0.78 30.07 24.16
C GLY A 94 -0.03 29.91 22.83
N LEU A 95 1.30 29.76 22.89
CA LEU A 95 2.13 29.51 21.71
C LEU A 95 1.71 28.22 20.99
N LEU A 96 1.48 27.14 21.74
CA LEU A 96 1.08 25.86 21.18
C LEU A 96 -0.30 25.92 20.53
N LEU A 97 -1.25 26.64 21.14
CA LEU A 97 -2.59 26.87 20.56
C LEU A 97 -2.51 27.59 19.21
N VAL A 98 -1.63 28.59 19.08
CA VAL A 98 -1.41 29.27 17.79
C VAL A 98 -0.86 28.31 16.74
N ILE A 99 0.16 27.52 17.10
CA ILE A 99 0.77 26.54 16.19
C ILE A 99 -0.26 25.49 15.76
N VAL A 100 -0.99 24.90 16.71
CA VAL A 100 -2.04 23.89 16.44
C VAL A 100 -3.17 24.49 15.60
N GLY A 101 -3.58 25.73 15.88
CA GLY A 101 -4.60 26.43 15.10
C GLY A 101 -4.19 26.61 13.64
N VAL A 102 -2.95 27.03 13.40
CA VAL A 102 -2.40 27.21 12.04
C VAL A 102 -2.26 25.87 11.33
N LEU A 103 -1.59 24.89 11.94
CA LEU A 103 -1.40 23.55 11.36
C LEU A 103 -2.73 22.85 11.09
N GLY A 104 -3.65 22.90 12.07
CA GLY A 104 -5.00 22.33 11.94
C GLY A 104 -5.79 22.99 10.82
N GLY A 105 -5.73 24.33 10.71
CA GLY A 105 -6.38 25.07 9.61
C GLY A 105 -5.82 24.71 8.23
N LEU A 106 -4.49 24.67 8.08
CA LEU A 106 -3.80 24.29 6.84
C LEU A 106 -4.11 22.84 6.46
N GLY A 107 -3.98 21.92 7.42
CA GLY A 107 -4.27 20.50 7.23
C GLY A 107 -5.72 20.27 6.83
N TYR A 108 -6.67 20.92 7.51
CA TYR A 108 -8.08 20.87 7.17
C TYR A 108 -8.36 21.31 5.73
N ARG A 109 -7.73 22.42 5.31
CA ARG A 109 -7.87 22.94 3.94
C ARG A 109 -7.31 21.97 2.90
N MET A 110 -6.19 21.32 3.20
CA MET A 110 -5.55 20.33 2.32
C MET A 110 -6.39 19.05 2.19
N VAL A 111 -6.88 18.52 3.31
CA VAL A 111 -7.74 17.33 3.35
C VAL A 111 -9.04 17.60 2.60
N ARG A 112 -9.68 18.76 2.84
CA ARG A 112 -10.91 19.11 2.11
C ARG A 112 -10.73 19.16 0.60
N ARG A 113 -9.61 19.71 0.11
CA ARG A 113 -9.28 19.71 -1.32
C ARG A 113 -9.11 18.29 -1.85
N THR A 114 -8.33 17.47 -1.16
CA THR A 114 -8.03 16.09 -1.59
C THR A 114 -9.28 15.22 -1.63
N ILE A 115 -10.17 15.34 -0.62
CA ILE A 115 -11.46 14.63 -0.61
C ILE A 115 -12.37 15.13 -1.75
N ALA A 116 -12.37 16.43 -2.04
CA ALA A 116 -13.15 16.98 -3.15
C ALA A 116 -12.66 16.44 -4.51
N GLU A 117 -11.35 16.33 -4.70
CA GLU A 117 -10.72 15.73 -5.89
C GLU A 117 -11.04 14.23 -6.00
N GLY A 118 -10.86 13.48 -4.90
CA GLY A 118 -11.10 12.04 -4.88
C GLY A 118 -12.57 11.66 -5.15
N ARG A 119 -13.52 12.50 -4.75
CA ARG A 119 -14.94 12.32 -5.13
C ARG A 119 -15.19 12.44 -6.62
N ARG A 120 -14.43 13.26 -7.35
CA ARG A 120 -14.53 13.38 -8.81
C ARG A 120 -13.99 12.12 -9.50
N VAL A 121 -12.82 11.65 -9.06
CA VAL A 121 -12.21 10.40 -9.58
C VAL A 121 -13.12 9.20 -9.32
N GLY A 122 -13.71 9.09 -8.12
CA GLY A 122 -14.65 8.01 -7.80
C GLY A 122 -15.96 8.08 -8.59
N ALA A 123 -16.37 9.26 -9.07
CA ALA A 123 -17.55 9.39 -9.92
C ALA A 123 -17.29 8.85 -11.34
N THR A 124 -16.15 9.18 -11.94
CA THR A 124 -15.74 8.66 -13.26
C THR A 124 -15.60 7.13 -13.25
N VAL A 125 -14.99 6.55 -12.21
CA VAL A 125 -14.85 5.09 -12.08
C VAL A 125 -16.21 4.38 -11.98
N LYS A 126 -17.21 5.01 -11.35
CA LYS A 126 -18.57 4.44 -11.31
C LYS A 126 -19.25 4.49 -12.68
N GLU A 127 -19.06 5.58 -13.42
CA GLU A 127 -19.59 5.74 -14.78
C GLU A 127 -19.00 4.70 -15.74
N ASP A 128 -17.69 4.46 -15.66
CA ASP A 128 -17.01 3.41 -16.43
C ASP A 128 -17.56 2.01 -16.10
N LEU A 129 -17.83 1.72 -14.82
CA LEU A 129 -18.43 0.46 -14.37
C LEU A 129 -19.87 0.30 -14.84
N GLU A 130 -20.65 1.38 -14.86
CA GLU A 130 -22.02 1.39 -15.39
C GLU A 130 -22.02 1.13 -16.90
N TRP A 131 -21.07 1.70 -17.65
CA TRP A 131 -20.90 1.42 -19.07
C TRP A 131 -20.57 -0.06 -19.34
N VAL A 132 -19.62 -0.64 -18.59
CA VAL A 132 -19.29 -2.07 -18.69
C VAL A 132 -20.49 -2.94 -18.32
N ARG A 133 -21.26 -2.54 -17.30
CA ARG A 133 -22.46 -3.27 -16.87
C ARG A 133 -23.57 -3.22 -17.92
N GLU A 134 -23.72 -2.12 -18.63
CA GLU A 134 -24.72 -1.97 -19.69
C GLU A 134 -24.33 -2.79 -20.93
N LEU A 135 -23.04 -2.90 -21.25
CA LEU A 135 -22.54 -3.84 -22.27
C LEU A 135 -22.75 -5.31 -21.92
N LEU A 136 -22.65 -5.64 -20.62
CA LEU A 136 -22.87 -7.00 -20.13
C LEU A 136 -24.35 -7.35 -19.97
N LYS A 137 -25.26 -6.37 -20.04
CA LYS A 137 -26.70 -6.61 -20.09
C LYS A 137 -27.02 -7.21 -21.48
N PRO A 138 -27.38 -8.49 -21.56
CA PRO A 138 -27.65 -9.12 -22.84
C PRO A 138 -28.76 -8.36 -23.57
N ASN A 139 -28.47 -7.93 -24.78
CA ASN A 139 -29.42 -7.25 -25.66
C ASN A 139 -30.63 -8.16 -25.90
N ALA A 140 -31.70 -7.99 -25.11
CA ALA A 140 -32.96 -8.71 -25.26
C ALA A 140 -33.85 -8.12 -26.37
N ASN A 141 -33.34 -7.19 -27.18
CA ASN A 141 -34.09 -6.43 -28.17
C ASN A 141 -33.45 -6.54 -29.57
N GLY A 142 -33.02 -7.74 -29.95
CA GLY A 142 -32.64 -8.08 -31.32
C GLY A 142 -33.49 -9.25 -31.79
N SER A 143 -34.41 -8.94 -32.69
CA SER A 143 -35.37 -9.80 -33.41
C SER A 143 -34.83 -11.15 -33.89
#